data_AF-A0A934N845-F1
#
_entry.id   AF-A0A934N845-F1
#
_cell.length_a   1.000
_cell.length_b   1.000
_cell.length_c   1.000
_cell.angle_alpha   90.00
_cell.angle_beta   90.00
_cell.angle_gamma   90.00
#
_symmetry.space_group_name_H-M   'P 1'
#
loop_
_entity.id
_entity.type
_entity.pdbx_description
1 polymer ?
#
loop_
_entity_poly.entity_id
_entity_poly.type
_entity_poly.pdbx_seq_one_letter_code
_entity_poly.pdbx_strand_id
1 'polypeptide(L)' 'MSQELTYERALELLDQKLKALEDGDLSLDEALTAVDEARSYLRVCHDRLEEAKKRIEVRPETRVEARPEAREDTGTLL' A
#
# COMPACT_ATOMS: atom_id res chain seq x y z
N MET A 1 4.52 -1.66 -24.09
CA MET A 1 3.99 -1.80 -22.72
C MET A 1 4.92 -1.02 -21.81
N SER A 2 4.50 0.15 -21.33
CA SER A 2 5.26 0.87 -20.30
C SER A 2 5.17 0.07 -19.02
N GLN A 3 6.31 -0.39 -18.50
CA GLN A 3 6.38 -1.05 -17.21
C GLN A 3 5.99 -0.01 -16.15
N GLU A 4 4.81 -0.13 -15.55
CA GLU A 4 4.44 0.75 -14.45
C GLU A 4 5.34 0.50 -13.23
N LEU A 5 5.73 1.56 -12.54
CA LEU A 5 6.52 1.44 -11.32
C LEU A 5 5.76 0.70 -10.22
N THR A 6 6.49 -0.13 -9.46
CA THR A 6 6.01 -0.72 -8.21
C THR A 6 6.04 0.31 -7.09
N TYR A 7 5.33 0.02 -5.98
CA TYR A 7 5.34 0.86 -4.79
C TYR A 7 6.77 0.99 -4.22
N GLU A 8 7.45 -0.13 -4.04
CA GLU A 8 8.79 -0.18 -3.41
C GLU A 8 9.79 0.62 -4.23
N ARG A 9 9.75 0.50 -5.56
CA ARG A 9 10.68 1.22 -6.43
C ARG A 9 10.36 2.71 -6.49
N ALA A 10 9.08 3.10 -6.50
CA ALA A 10 8.68 4.50 -6.43
C ALA A 10 9.11 5.14 -5.10
N LEU A 11 8.95 4.42 -3.99
CA LEU A 11 9.35 4.88 -2.67
C LEU A 11 10.88 5.07 -2.57
N GLU A 12 11.65 4.12 -3.10
CA GLU A 12 13.11 4.22 -3.14
C GLU A 12 13.58 5.44 -3.96
N LEU A 13 12.98 5.66 -5.13
CA LEU A 13 13.31 6.82 -5.97
C LEU A 13 12.88 8.14 -5.33
N LEU A 14 11.74 8.16 -4.65
CA LEU A 14 11.30 9.32 -3.88
C LEU A 14 12.30 9.68 -2.79
N ASP A 15 12.74 8.70 -1.99
CA ASP A 15 13.74 8.88 -0.93
C ASP A 15 15.07 9.41 -1.48
N GLN A 16 15.51 8.90 -2.63
CA GLN A 16 16.71 9.42 -3.30
C GLN A 16 16.58 10.89 -3.70
N LYS A 17 15.41 11.31 -4.21
CA LYS A 17 15.18 12.72 -4.59
C LYS A 17 15.08 13.62 -3.36
N LEU A 18 14.45 13.16 -2.28
CA LEU A 18 14.39 13.91 -1.02
C LEU A 18 15.77 14.12 -0.41
N LYS A 19 16.60 13.06 -0.36
CA LYS A 19 17.98 13.17 0.12
C LYS A 19 18.79 14.20 -0.68
N ALA A 20 18.71 14.14 -2.01
CA ALA A 20 19.41 15.11 -2.86
C ALA A 20 18.95 16.57 -2.61
N LEU A 21 17.66 16.78 -2.33
CA LEU A 21 17.12 18.10 -1.97
C LEU A 21 17.58 18.55 -0.57
N GLU A 22 17.65 17.63 0.39
CA GLU A 22 18.08 17.88 1.77
C GLU A 22 19.58 18.16 1.88
N ASP A 23 20.40 17.54 1.03
CA ASP A 23 21.85 17.75 0.97
C ASP A 23 22.21 19.19 0.56
N GLY A 24 21.31 19.88 -0.18
CA GLY A 24 21.45 21.31 -0.50
C GLY A 24 22.49 21.66 -1.57
N ASP A 25 23.12 20.66 -2.19
CA ASP A 25 24.17 20.82 -3.19
C ASP A 25 23.64 20.99 -4.63
N LEU A 26 22.32 20.99 -4.83
CA LEU A 26 21.69 21.14 -6.14
C LEU A 26 21.65 22.61 -6.59
N SER A 27 21.92 22.85 -7.87
CA SER A 27 21.54 24.11 -8.51
C SER A 27 20.01 24.29 -8.52
N LEU A 28 19.55 25.51 -8.78
CA LEU A 28 18.11 25.81 -8.82
C LEU A 28 17.36 24.91 -9.83
N ASP A 29 17.91 24.75 -11.04
CA ASP A 29 17.29 23.95 -12.09
C ASP A 29 17.26 22.45 -11.74
N GLU A 30 18.32 21.95 -11.10
CA GLU A 30 18.37 20.58 -10.60
C GLU A 30 17.38 20.35 -9.45
N ALA A 31 17.23 21.31 -8.54
CA ALA A 31 16.27 21.24 -7.44
C ALA A 31 14.83 21.23 -7.98
N LEU A 32 14.50 22.07 -8.98
CA LEU A 32 13.20 22.06 -9.64
C LEU A 32 12.91 20.71 -10.30
N THR A 33 13.90 20.15 -10.99
CA THR A 33 13.79 18.83 -11.63
C THR A 33 13.56 17.74 -10.58
N ALA A 34 14.34 17.73 -9.50
CA ALA A 34 14.22 16.75 -8.42
C ALA A 34 12.84 16.81 -7.73
N VAL A 35 12.28 18.01 -7.54
CA VAL A 35 10.93 18.19 -6.98
C VAL A 35 9.85 17.61 -7.91
N ASP A 36 9.94 17.84 -9.22
CA ASP A 36 8.93 17.34 -10.17
C ASP A 36 8.98 15.81 -10.32
N GLU A 37 10.17 15.22 -10.28
CA GLU A 37 10.36 13.78 -10.21
C GLU A 37 9.82 13.21 -8.89
N ALA A 38 10.17 13.81 -7.75
CA ALA A 38 9.68 13.41 -6.42
C ALA A 38 8.14 13.42 -6.37
N ARG A 39 7.51 14.47 -6.90
CA ARG A 39 6.03 14.56 -6.99
C ARG A 39 5.45 13.42 -7.83
N SER A 40 6.13 13.00 -8.88
CA SER A 40 5.71 11.91 -9.74
C SER A 40 5.81 10.56 -9.04
N TYR A 41 6.90 10.31 -8.30
CA TYR A 41 7.03 9.11 -7.48
C TYR A 41 6.04 9.06 -6.33
N LEU A 42 5.79 10.20 -5.66
CA LEU A 42 4.79 10.30 -4.61
C LEU A 42 3.38 9.96 -5.09
N ARG A 43 3.00 10.41 -6.30
CA ARG A 43 1.74 10.02 -6.94
C ARG A 43 1.64 8.51 -7.13
N VAL A 44 2.69 7.87 -7.65
CA VAL A 44 2.72 6.42 -7.82
C VAL A 44 2.56 5.71 -6.46
N CYS A 45 3.27 6.15 -5.42
CA CYS A 45 3.14 5.58 -4.08
C CYS A 45 1.68 5.65 -3.59
N HIS A 46 1.05 6.82 -3.72
CA HIS A 46 -0.34 7.03 -3.32
C HIS A 46 -1.29 6.11 -4.10
N ASP A 47 -1.17 6.06 -5.42
CA ASP A 47 -2.08 5.29 -6.27
C ASP A 47 -1.99 3.79 -5.99
N ARG A 48 -0.78 3.27 -5.73
CA ARG A 48 -0.58 1.87 -5.34
C ARG A 48 -1.19 1.54 -3.97
N LEU A 49 -1.10 2.46 -3.01
CA LEU A 49 -1.74 2.27 -1.70
C LEU A 49 -3.26 2.30 -1.81
N GLU A 50 -3.82 3.21 -2.62
CA GLU A 50 -5.26 3.26 -2.87
C GLU A 50 -5.77 2.01 -3.59
N GLU A 51 -5.02 1.48 -4.56
CA GLU A 51 -5.33 0.20 -5.20
C GLU A 51 -5.35 -0.95 -4.19
N ALA A 52 -4.34 -1.02 -3.32
CA ALA A 52 -4.25 -2.04 -2.28
C ALA A 52 -5.41 -1.95 -1.27
N LYS A 53 -5.76 -0.73 -0.84
CA LYS A 53 -6.88 -0.46 0.07
C LYS A 53 -8.20 -0.94 -0.52
N LYS A 54 -8.50 -0.58 -1.78
CA LYS A 54 -9.72 -1.04 -2.48
C LYS A 54 -9.82 -2.56 -2.52
N ARG A 55 -8.71 -3.26 -2.75
CA ARG A 55 -8.68 -4.74 -2.77
C ARG A 55 -8.98 -5.35 -1.40
N ILE A 56 -8.58 -4.70 -0.32
CA ILE A 56 -8.89 -5.14 1.05
C ILE A 56 -10.36 -4.87 1.38
N GLU A 57 -10.86 -3.66 1.10
CA GLU A 57 -12.24 -3.25 1.40
C GLU A 57 -13.31 -4.01 0.59
N VAL A 58 -12.99 -4.44 -0.64
CA VAL A 58 -13.92 -5.22 -1.49
C VAL A 58 -14.09 -6.66 -1.00
N ARG A 59 -13.28 -7.14 -0.03
CA ARG A 59 -13.47 -8.47 0.54
C ARG A 59 -14.61 -8.39 1.58
N PRO A 60 -15.83 -8.89 1.30
CA PRO A 60 -16.88 -8.90 2.31
C PRO A 60 -16.37 -9.70 3.50
N GLU A 61 -16.60 -9.17 4.71
CA GLU A 61 -16.49 -9.87 5.98
C GLU A 61 -16.92 -11.32 5.74
N THR A 62 -15.96 -12.24 5.74
CA THR A 62 -16.28 -13.64 5.57
C THR A 62 -17.10 -13.97 6.80
N ARG A 63 -18.42 -14.07 6.65
CA ARG A 63 -19.30 -14.56 7.69
C ARG A 63 -18.78 -15.94 8.01
N VAL A 64 -18.03 -16.03 9.09
CA VAL A 64 -17.67 -17.30 9.71
C VAL A 64 -19.01 -17.87 10.12
N GLU A 65 -19.57 -18.73 9.28
CA GLU A 65 -20.77 -19.47 9.63
C GLU A 65 -20.39 -20.31 10.85
N ALA A 66 -20.93 -19.91 12.00
CA ALA A 66 -20.77 -20.64 13.23
C ALA A 66 -21.27 -22.06 12.98
N ARG A 67 -20.36 -23.03 13.01
CA ARG A 67 -20.69 -24.45 12.93
C ARG A 67 -21.62 -24.76 14.10
N PRO A 68 -22.84 -25.30 13.89
CA PRO A 68 -23.67 -25.67 15.02
C PRO A 68 -22.95 -26.78 15.79
N GLU A 69 -22.60 -26.48 17.04
CA GLU A 69 -22.11 -27.45 18.02
C GLU A 69 -23.13 -28.60 18.09
N ALA A 70 -22.68 -29.82 17.76
CA ALA A 70 -23.51 -31.01 17.85
C ALA A 70 -23.93 -31.19 19.31
N ARG A 71 -25.24 -31.28 19.56
CA ARG A 71 -25.77 -31.64 20.88
C ARG A 71 -25.28 -33.05 21.23
N GLU A 72 -24.40 -33.16 22.20
CA GLU A 72 -24.15 -34.43 22.86
C GLU A 72 -25.37 -34.78 23.70
N ASP A 73 -26.08 -35.80 23.24
CA ASP A 73 -27.22 -36.42 23.91
C ASP A 73 -26.68 -37.24 25.10
N THR A 74 -26.30 -36.57 26.19
CA THR A 74 -26.10 -37.28 27.46
C THR A 74 -27.47 -37.64 28.00
N GLY A 75 -27.91 -38.85 27.66
CA GLY A 75 -29.05 -39.52 28.25
C GLY A 75 -29.03 -39.38 29.76
N THR A 76 -30.01 -38.67 30.29
CA THR A 76 -30.33 -38.73 31.73
C THR A 76 -31.16 -39.99 31.93
N LEU A 77 -30.48 -41.02 32.39
CA LEU A 77 -31.09 -42.22 32.95
C LEU A 77 -31.53 -41.85 34.39
N LEU A 78 -32.81 -41.53 34.57
CA LEU A 78 -33.55 -41.65 35.83
C LEU A 78 -35.01 -41.99 35.53
#